data_AF-A0A6L3AB21-F1
#
_entry.id   AF-A0A6L3AB21-F1
#
_cell.length_a   1.000
_cell.length_b   1.000
_cell.length_c   1.000
_cell.angle_alpha   90.00
_cell.angle_beta   90.00
_cell.angle_gamma   90.00
#
_symmetry.space_group_name_H-M   'P 1'
#
loop_
_entity.id
_entity.type
_entity.pdbx_description
1 polymer ?
#
loop_
_entity_poly.entity_id
_entity_poly.type
_entity_poly.pdbx_seq_one_letter_code
_entity_poly.pdbx_strand_id
1 'polypeptide(L)'
;MTSIASGLPDRLREETRPHHDAAERHPLQAALARGTLPLETYVAHLEQLLLIHARLESWLLSESSREPRLLSVADPAHFQEANLRADLRHLGGAESPSPTPATRRLLEHIDQVAASCPIGLLGFHYVLEGSKNGGRFIAIAVRRAYHLEGAGTAYLDPHGEQQRPLWQAHRERLGAIAVTPAEADVIIDSAKALFAAIAATGDDLLAAGEAATSR
;
A
#
# COMPACT_ATOMS: atom_id res chain seq x y z
N MET A 1 -6.94 32.92 4.22
CA MET A 1 -6.90 31.58 3.60
C MET A 1 -7.19 30.58 4.71
N THR A 2 -8.42 30.10 4.78
CA THR A 2 -8.91 29.28 5.91
C THR A 2 -8.26 27.90 5.84
N SER A 3 -7.33 27.64 6.75
CA SER A 3 -6.72 26.33 6.97
C SER A 3 -7.80 25.35 7.40
N ILE A 4 -7.97 24.23 6.68
CA ILE A 4 -8.83 23.12 7.13
C ILE A 4 -8.00 22.28 8.11
N ALA A 5 -7.70 22.83 9.28
CA ALA A 5 -7.10 22.08 10.38
C ALA A 5 -8.22 21.36 11.14
N SER A 6 -8.52 20.10 10.77
CA SER A 6 -9.12 19.03 11.60
C SER A 6 -9.78 17.89 10.79
N GLY A 7 -9.99 18.03 9.48
CA GLY A 7 -10.84 17.09 8.73
C GLY A 7 -10.14 16.10 7.78
N LEU A 8 -8.85 16.23 7.51
CA LEU A 8 -8.19 15.44 6.43
C LEU A 8 -8.28 13.91 6.66
N PRO A 9 -7.96 13.34 7.84
CA PRO A 9 -8.09 11.90 8.07
C PRO A 9 -9.52 11.39 7.92
N ASP A 10 -10.51 12.20 8.31
CA ASP A 10 -11.92 11.82 8.22
C ASP A 10 -12.43 11.91 6.78
N ARG A 11 -12.06 12.96 6.04
CA ARG A 11 -12.31 13.05 4.59
C ARG A 11 -11.69 11.87 3.85
N LEU A 12 -10.42 11.56 4.11
CA LEU A 12 -9.76 10.37 3.54
C LEU A 12 -10.58 9.11 3.82
N ARG A 13 -10.98 8.89 5.08
CA ARG A 13 -11.78 7.73 5.49
C ARG A 13 -13.15 7.68 4.82
N GLU A 14 -13.82 8.81 4.64
CA GLU A 14 -15.17 8.89 4.07
C GLU A 14 -15.14 8.77 2.55
N GLU A 15 -14.30 9.56 1.89
CA GLU A 15 -14.24 9.63 0.43
C GLU A 15 -13.60 8.38 -0.21
N THR A 16 -12.77 7.65 0.54
CA THR A 16 -12.21 6.37 0.08
C THR A 16 -13.02 5.15 0.51
N ARG A 17 -14.09 5.30 1.31
CA ARG A 17 -14.92 4.17 1.77
C ARG A 17 -15.39 3.26 0.61
N PRO A 18 -15.96 3.79 -0.50
CA PRO A 18 -16.40 2.91 -1.59
C PRO A 18 -15.25 2.12 -2.23
N HIS A 19 -14.05 2.72 -2.28
CA HIS A 19 -12.85 2.12 -2.86
C HIS A 19 -12.29 1.02 -1.94
N HIS A 20 -12.27 1.27 -0.62
CA HIS A 20 -11.93 0.28 0.39
C HIS A 20 -12.89 -0.94 0.32
N ASP A 21 -14.20 -0.69 0.31
CA ASP A 21 -15.19 -1.77 0.25
C ASP A 21 -15.09 -2.57 -1.05
N ALA A 22 -14.71 -1.94 -2.16
CA ALA A 22 -14.44 -2.62 -3.42
C ALA A 22 -13.16 -3.47 -3.35
N ALA A 23 -12.10 -2.94 -2.73
CA ALA A 23 -10.84 -3.65 -2.56
C ALA A 23 -10.99 -4.91 -1.69
N GLU A 24 -11.77 -4.86 -0.60
CA GLU A 24 -12.04 -6.05 0.24
C GLU A 24 -12.79 -7.15 -0.51
N ARG A 25 -13.65 -6.77 -1.47
CA ARG A 25 -14.43 -7.71 -2.31
C ARG A 25 -13.67 -8.20 -3.54
N HIS A 26 -12.50 -7.63 -3.83
CA HIS A 26 -11.71 -8.00 -5.00
C HIS A 26 -11.33 -9.49 -4.95
N PRO A 27 -11.44 -10.26 -6.06
CA PRO A 27 -11.22 -11.71 -6.04
C PRO A 27 -9.87 -12.14 -5.47
N LEU A 28 -8.79 -11.42 -5.81
CA LEU A 28 -7.45 -11.67 -5.26
C LEU A 28 -7.42 -11.49 -3.74
N GLN A 29 -7.96 -10.38 -3.22
CA GLN A 29 -7.97 -10.09 -1.79
C GLN A 29 -8.83 -11.09 -1.02
N ALA A 30 -9.98 -11.44 -1.58
CA ALA A 30 -10.87 -12.44 -1.01
C ALA A 30 -10.23 -13.84 -0.98
N ALA A 31 -9.48 -14.22 -2.02
CA ALA A 31 -8.72 -15.47 -2.05
C ALA A 31 -7.55 -15.47 -1.06
N LEU A 32 -6.84 -14.34 -0.94
CA LEU A 32 -5.74 -14.17 0.01
C LEU A 32 -6.25 -14.29 1.46
N ALA A 33 -7.32 -13.60 1.80
CA ALA A 33 -7.93 -13.65 3.14
C ALA A 33 -8.47 -15.04 3.51
N ARG A 34 -8.91 -15.84 2.52
CA ARG A 34 -9.33 -17.23 2.73
C ARG A 34 -8.17 -18.23 2.71
N GLY A 35 -6.96 -17.82 2.37
CA GLY A 35 -5.83 -18.73 2.19
C GLY A 35 -5.99 -19.68 1.00
N THR A 36 -6.73 -19.26 -0.04
CA THR A 36 -6.97 -20.05 -1.27
C THR A 36 -6.26 -19.48 -2.49
N LEU A 37 -5.54 -18.37 -2.35
CA LEU A 37 -4.71 -17.82 -3.42
C LEU A 37 -3.54 -18.79 -3.68
N PRO A 38 -3.17 -19.09 -4.94
CA PRO A 38 -1.97 -19.87 -5.20
C PRO A 38 -0.70 -19.16 -4.70
N LEU A 39 0.31 -19.92 -4.26
CA LEU A 39 1.54 -19.36 -3.70
C LEU A 39 2.27 -18.47 -4.71
N GLU A 40 2.34 -18.90 -5.97
CA GLU A 40 2.94 -18.15 -7.07
C GLU A 40 2.24 -16.81 -7.29
N THR A 41 0.92 -16.75 -7.15
CA THR A 41 0.16 -15.50 -7.27
C THR A 41 0.37 -14.60 -6.05
N TYR A 42 0.52 -15.17 -4.85
CA TYR A 42 0.90 -14.42 -3.66
C TYR A 42 2.30 -13.79 -3.80
N VAL A 43 3.28 -14.57 -4.25
CA VAL A 43 4.64 -14.08 -4.52
C VAL A 43 4.61 -12.97 -5.56
N ALA A 44 3.93 -13.17 -6.68
CA ALA A 44 3.79 -12.14 -7.70
C ALA A 44 3.07 -10.89 -7.18
N HIS A 45 2.12 -11.03 -6.24
CA HIS A 45 1.50 -9.87 -5.59
C HIS A 45 2.50 -9.09 -4.71
N LEU A 46 3.31 -9.77 -3.92
CA LEU A 46 4.37 -9.14 -3.12
C LEU A 46 5.42 -8.45 -4.00
N GLU A 47 5.75 -9.02 -5.15
CA GLU A 47 6.65 -8.41 -6.14
C GLU A 47 6.12 -7.06 -6.64
N GLN A 48 4.82 -6.96 -6.93
CA GLN A 48 4.22 -5.69 -7.34
C GLN A 48 4.17 -4.69 -6.19
N LEU A 49 3.88 -5.14 -4.97
CA LEU A 49 3.91 -4.29 -3.78
C LEU A 49 5.32 -3.77 -3.48
N LEU A 50 6.37 -4.57 -3.72
CA LEU A 50 7.75 -4.13 -3.60
C LEU A 50 8.03 -2.93 -4.51
N LEU A 51 7.60 -2.98 -5.77
CA LEU A 51 7.80 -1.88 -6.71
C LEU A 51 7.09 -0.60 -6.24
N ILE A 52 5.86 -0.73 -5.75
CA ILE A 52 5.05 0.40 -5.28
C ILE A 52 5.68 1.03 -4.03
N HIS A 53 6.01 0.20 -3.03
CA HIS A 53 6.63 0.66 -1.79
C HIS A 53 7.99 1.31 -2.05
N ALA A 54 8.90 0.63 -2.75
CA ALA A 54 10.23 1.16 -3.04
C ALA A 54 10.16 2.50 -3.77
N ARG A 55 9.22 2.65 -4.73
CA ARG A 55 9.05 3.91 -5.45
C ARG A 55 8.50 5.02 -4.54
N LEU A 56 7.45 4.76 -3.79
CA LEU A 56 6.83 5.73 -2.91
C LEU A 56 7.80 6.17 -1.79
N GLU A 57 8.44 5.21 -1.14
CA GLU A 57 9.37 5.43 -0.02
C GLU A 57 10.59 6.25 -0.47
N SER A 58 11.12 5.96 -1.67
CA SER A 58 12.18 6.78 -2.28
C SER A 58 11.77 8.25 -2.45
N TRP A 59 10.57 8.50 -3.00
CA TRP A 59 10.07 9.87 -3.18
C TRP A 59 9.77 10.58 -1.86
N LEU A 60 9.21 9.88 -0.88
CA LEU A 60 8.97 10.43 0.46
C LEU A 60 10.28 10.93 1.10
N LEU A 61 11.38 10.18 0.91
CA LEU A 61 12.70 10.59 1.40
C LEU A 61 13.29 11.73 0.57
N SER A 62 13.27 11.64 -0.75
CA SER A 62 13.94 12.63 -1.61
C SER A 62 13.28 14.01 -1.55
N GLU A 63 11.94 14.06 -1.47
CA GLU A 63 11.21 15.33 -1.41
C GLU A 63 11.12 15.90 0.00
N SER A 64 11.52 15.15 1.04
CA SER A 64 11.41 15.59 2.44
C SER A 64 12.11 16.92 2.76
N SER A 65 13.18 17.24 2.03
CA SER A 65 13.90 18.51 2.18
C SER A 65 13.09 19.73 1.68
N ARG A 66 12.29 19.53 0.63
CA ARG A 66 11.43 20.56 0.02
C ARG A 66 10.04 20.57 0.65
N GLU A 67 9.59 19.41 1.11
CA GLU A 67 8.31 19.18 1.75
C GLU A 67 8.47 18.42 3.09
N PRO A 68 8.89 19.11 4.17
CA PRO A 68 9.13 18.48 5.47
C PRO A 68 7.87 17.84 6.09
N ARG A 69 6.67 18.27 5.66
CA ARG A 69 5.41 17.68 6.13
C ARG A 69 5.32 16.18 5.81
N LEU A 70 5.99 15.70 4.75
CA LEU A 70 6.00 14.27 4.39
C LEU A 70 6.47 13.39 5.54
N LEU A 71 7.68 13.61 6.03
CA LEU A 71 8.27 12.79 7.09
C LEU A 71 7.75 13.13 8.49
N SER A 72 7.01 14.24 8.63
CA SER A 72 6.21 14.48 9.84
C SER A 72 5.03 13.51 9.99
N VAL A 73 4.67 12.78 8.92
CA VAL A 73 3.58 11.81 8.89
C VAL A 73 4.09 10.40 8.58
N ALA A 74 4.84 10.26 7.48
CA ALA A 74 5.40 9.01 6.98
C ALA A 74 6.76 8.75 7.65
N ASP A 75 6.72 8.12 8.81
CA ASP A 75 7.90 7.76 9.58
C ASP A 75 8.71 6.67 8.84
N PRO A 76 9.98 6.93 8.45
CA PRO A 76 10.82 5.95 7.76
C PRO A 76 11.04 4.66 8.54
N ALA A 77 10.85 4.65 9.87
CA ALA A 77 10.93 3.42 10.66
C ALA A 77 9.80 2.41 10.33
N HIS A 78 8.72 2.85 9.68
CA HIS A 78 7.60 2.00 9.26
C HIS A 78 7.62 1.67 7.76
N PHE A 79 8.71 2.00 7.05
CA PHE A 79 8.86 1.66 5.65
C PHE A 79 8.98 0.15 5.44
N GLN A 80 8.36 -0.34 4.36
CA GLN A 80 8.08 -1.75 4.17
C GLN A 80 8.90 -2.39 3.04
N GLU A 81 9.69 -1.63 2.29
CA GLU A 81 10.57 -2.20 1.26
C GLU A 81 11.43 -3.34 1.83
N ALA A 82 12.03 -3.15 3.01
CA ALA A 82 12.86 -4.16 3.65
C ALA A 82 12.09 -5.45 4.00
N ASN A 83 10.86 -5.32 4.52
CA ASN A 83 10.00 -6.45 4.84
C ASN A 83 9.58 -7.21 3.58
N LEU A 84 9.21 -6.49 2.51
CA LEU A 84 8.86 -7.09 1.22
C LEU A 84 10.03 -7.85 0.60
N ARG A 85 11.24 -7.28 0.61
CA ARG A 85 12.44 -7.98 0.15
C ARG A 85 12.74 -9.23 0.98
N ALA A 86 12.58 -9.16 2.31
CA ALA A 86 12.79 -10.30 3.18
C ALA A 86 11.79 -11.44 2.91
N ASP A 87 10.51 -11.10 2.73
CA ASP A 87 9.48 -12.06 2.37
C ASP A 87 9.74 -12.68 1.00
N LEU A 88 10.09 -11.88 -0.01
CA LEU A 88 10.39 -12.36 -1.35
C LEU A 88 11.60 -13.31 -1.37
N ARG A 89 12.69 -12.98 -0.66
CA ARG A 89 13.85 -13.88 -0.53
C ARG A 89 13.46 -15.21 0.10
N HIS A 90 12.60 -15.20 1.12
CA HIS A 90 12.14 -16.42 1.76
C HIS A 90 11.28 -17.29 0.83
N LEU A 91 10.40 -16.65 0.05
CA LEU A 91 9.45 -17.32 -0.83
C LEU A 91 10.02 -17.65 -2.22
N GLY A 92 11.27 -17.28 -2.50
CA GLY A 92 11.91 -17.48 -3.81
C GLY A 92 11.40 -16.53 -4.91
N GLY A 93 10.82 -15.40 -4.54
CA GLY A 93 10.38 -14.35 -5.45
C GLY A 93 11.52 -13.44 -5.93
N ALA A 94 11.25 -12.64 -6.96
CA ALA A 94 12.22 -11.70 -7.50
C ALA A 94 12.33 -10.44 -6.64
N GLU A 95 13.56 -10.05 -6.27
CA GLU A 95 13.83 -8.76 -5.59
C GLU A 95 13.91 -7.56 -6.57
N SER A 96 13.89 -7.85 -7.87
CA SER A 96 13.84 -6.87 -8.96
C SER A 96 12.81 -7.30 -10.03
N PRO A 97 11.53 -7.39 -9.65
CA PRO A 97 10.49 -7.87 -10.55
C PRO A 97 10.16 -6.84 -11.64
N SER A 98 9.55 -7.31 -12.73
CA SER A 98 8.98 -6.41 -13.74
C SER A 98 7.56 -5.98 -13.34
N PRO A 99 7.18 -4.70 -13.55
CA PRO A 99 5.83 -4.26 -13.25
C PRO A 99 4.83 -4.88 -14.23
N THR A 100 3.65 -5.26 -13.74
CA THR A 100 2.48 -5.46 -14.59
C THR A 100 2.07 -4.14 -15.26
N PRO A 101 1.22 -4.16 -16.31
CA PRO A 101 0.70 -2.94 -16.91
C PRO A 101 0.04 -1.98 -15.91
N ALA A 102 -0.77 -2.48 -14.97
CA ALA A 102 -1.39 -1.66 -13.94
C ALA A 102 -0.36 -1.07 -12.97
N THR A 103 0.57 -1.88 -12.47
CA THR A 103 1.63 -1.40 -11.58
C THR A 103 2.46 -0.31 -12.25
N ARG A 104 2.82 -0.48 -13.53
CA ARG A 104 3.58 0.53 -14.28
C ARG A 104 2.86 1.89 -14.31
N ARG A 105 1.56 1.90 -14.64
CA ARG A 105 0.76 3.13 -14.65
C ARG A 105 0.72 3.80 -13.28
N LEU A 106 0.63 3.02 -12.20
CA LEU A 106 0.68 3.56 -10.84
C LEU A 106 2.04 4.17 -10.51
N LEU A 107 3.15 3.53 -10.89
CA LEU A 107 4.48 4.08 -10.66
C LEU A 107 4.66 5.42 -11.39
N GLU A 108 4.21 5.50 -12.65
CA GLU A 108 4.21 6.75 -13.42
C GLU A 108 3.34 7.83 -12.75
N HIS A 109 2.20 7.45 -12.17
CA HIS A 109 1.35 8.39 -11.45
C HIS A 109 1.96 8.88 -10.13
N ILE A 110 2.62 7.99 -9.37
CA ILE A 110 3.41 8.39 -8.19
C ILE A 110 4.48 9.40 -8.58
N ASP A 111 5.21 9.17 -9.69
CA ASP A 111 6.24 10.09 -10.18
C ASP A 111 5.64 11.47 -10.55
N GLN A 112 4.47 11.49 -11.19
CA GLN A 112 3.77 12.74 -11.53
C GLN A 112 3.33 13.50 -10.29
N VAL A 113 2.77 12.82 -9.28
CA VAL A 113 2.37 13.44 -8.02
C VAL A 113 3.59 13.98 -7.28
N ALA A 114 4.68 13.21 -7.18
CA ALA A 114 5.93 13.67 -6.57
C ALA A 114 6.46 14.95 -7.24
N ALA A 115 6.44 15.01 -8.58
CA ALA A 115 6.94 16.16 -9.32
C ALA A 115 6.06 17.41 -9.20
N SER A 116 4.74 17.24 -9.14
CA SER A 116 3.77 18.35 -9.21
C SER A 116 3.25 18.82 -7.86
N CYS A 117 3.02 17.90 -6.92
CA CYS A 117 2.49 18.18 -5.60
C CYS A 117 2.96 17.08 -4.61
N PRO A 118 4.22 17.17 -4.10
CA PRO A 118 4.83 16.13 -3.28
C PRO A 118 3.97 15.71 -2.08
N ILE A 119 3.26 16.63 -1.43
CA ILE A 119 2.40 16.31 -0.28
C ILE A 119 1.30 15.29 -0.61
N GLY A 120 0.90 15.18 -1.89
CA GLY A 120 -0.02 14.15 -2.39
C GLY A 120 0.45 12.71 -2.13
N LEU A 121 1.76 12.50 -1.98
CA LEU A 121 2.35 11.19 -1.67
C LEU A 121 1.77 10.57 -0.38
N LEU A 122 1.33 11.40 0.57
CA LEU A 122 0.68 10.96 1.79
C LEU A 122 -0.64 10.21 1.55
N GLY A 123 -1.31 10.44 0.41
CA GLY A 123 -2.49 9.69 0.01
C GLY A 123 -2.19 8.22 -0.30
N PHE A 124 -1.13 7.97 -1.08
CA PHE A 124 -0.66 6.60 -1.32
C PHE A 124 -0.23 5.95 0.00
N HIS A 125 0.55 6.66 0.81
CA HIS A 125 1.02 6.15 2.10
C HIS A 125 -0.15 5.83 3.05
N TYR A 126 -1.20 6.66 3.10
CA TYR A 126 -2.37 6.42 3.94
C TYR A 126 -3.04 5.08 3.64
N VAL A 127 -3.22 4.73 2.36
CA VAL A 127 -3.85 3.46 1.97
C VAL A 127 -2.93 2.29 2.28
N LEU A 128 -1.62 2.41 1.99
CA LEU A 128 -0.68 1.34 2.31
C LEU A 128 -0.59 1.11 3.81
N GLU A 129 -0.45 2.14 4.63
CA GLU A 129 -0.42 1.98 6.10
C GLU A 129 -1.75 1.41 6.62
N GLY A 130 -2.87 1.93 6.12
CA GLY A 130 -4.21 1.48 6.49
C GLY A 130 -4.44 -0.01 6.18
N SER A 131 -3.81 -0.55 5.13
CA SER A 131 -3.97 -1.95 4.73
C SER A 131 -3.44 -2.95 5.78
N LYS A 132 -2.62 -2.51 6.74
CA LYS A 132 -2.01 -3.39 7.77
C LYS A 132 -2.98 -3.65 8.92
N ASN A 133 -4.03 -2.85 9.06
CA ASN A 133 -5.04 -3.00 10.12
C ASN A 133 -5.74 -4.37 10.11
N GLY A 134 -5.99 -4.96 8.92
CA GLY A 134 -6.50 -6.32 8.77
C GLY A 134 -5.42 -7.37 8.49
N GLY A 135 -4.18 -6.92 8.29
CA GLY A 135 -3.09 -7.72 7.74
C GLY A 135 -2.68 -8.90 8.62
N ARG A 136 -2.81 -8.80 9.95
CA ARG A 136 -2.56 -9.91 10.88
C ARG A 136 -3.45 -11.13 10.62
N PHE A 137 -4.74 -10.93 10.34
CA PHE A 137 -5.66 -12.04 10.06
C PHE A 137 -5.33 -12.70 8.71
N ILE A 138 -4.96 -11.87 7.72
CA ILE A 138 -4.52 -12.35 6.41
C ILE A 138 -3.21 -13.13 6.55
N ALA A 139 -2.24 -12.63 7.33
CA ALA A 139 -0.98 -13.31 7.58
C ALA A 139 -1.18 -14.70 8.22
N ILE A 140 -2.13 -14.84 9.16
CA ILE A 140 -2.48 -16.15 9.74
C ILE A 140 -3.01 -17.11 8.67
N ALA A 141 -3.92 -16.65 7.80
CA ALA A 141 -4.47 -17.45 6.72
C ALA A 141 -3.37 -17.89 5.72
N VAL A 142 -2.51 -16.96 5.32
CA VAL A 142 -1.37 -17.19 4.40
C VAL A 142 -0.37 -18.18 4.99
N ARG A 143 0.05 -18.00 6.25
CA ARG A 143 0.97 -18.93 6.93
C ARG A 143 0.41 -20.34 6.96
N ARG A 144 -0.89 -20.48 7.25
CA ARG A 144 -1.55 -21.79 7.24
C ARG A 144 -1.63 -22.39 5.83
N ALA A 145 -1.99 -21.60 4.83
CA ALA A 145 -2.18 -22.07 3.46
C ALA A 145 -0.88 -22.57 2.83
N TYR A 146 0.25 -21.92 3.13
CA TYR A 146 1.55 -22.25 2.53
C TYR A 146 2.53 -22.91 3.51
N HIS A 147 2.06 -23.35 4.67
CA HIS A 147 2.87 -24.00 5.71
C HIS A 147 4.12 -23.20 6.14
N LEU A 148 3.96 -21.88 6.32
CA LEU A 148 5.07 -20.98 6.69
C LEU A 148 5.26 -20.94 8.21
N GLU A 149 6.49 -21.21 8.66
CA GLU A 149 6.89 -21.21 10.08
C GLU A 149 7.56 -19.88 10.52
N GLY A 150 7.18 -18.76 9.91
CA GLY A 150 7.56 -17.42 10.39
C GLY A 150 7.72 -16.37 9.30
N ALA A 151 8.64 -16.59 8.37
CA ALA A 151 8.95 -15.65 7.28
C ALA A 151 7.95 -15.75 6.11
N GLY A 152 7.98 -14.77 5.20
CA GLY A 152 7.09 -14.74 4.03
C GLY A 152 5.75 -14.04 4.29
N THR A 153 5.60 -13.33 5.40
CA THR A 153 4.40 -12.54 5.76
C THR A 153 4.72 -11.29 6.58
N ALA A 154 5.99 -10.89 6.69
CA ALA A 154 6.41 -9.71 7.44
C ALA A 154 5.71 -8.44 6.94
N TYR A 155 5.49 -8.32 5.63
CA TYR A 155 4.73 -7.20 5.04
C TYR A 155 3.27 -7.13 5.48
N LEU A 156 2.63 -8.29 5.68
CA LEU A 156 1.21 -8.36 6.05
C LEU A 156 1.01 -7.99 7.52
N ASP A 157 1.93 -8.37 8.40
CA ASP A 157 1.84 -8.11 9.84
C ASP A 157 3.15 -7.54 10.41
N PRO A 158 3.59 -6.34 9.96
CA PRO A 158 4.90 -5.79 10.31
C PRO A 158 4.95 -5.28 11.76
N HIS A 159 3.79 -5.01 12.35
CA HIS A 159 3.68 -4.33 13.64
C HIS A 159 2.97 -5.17 14.71
N GLY A 160 2.37 -6.31 14.36
CA GLY A 160 1.70 -7.18 15.31
C GLY A 160 0.64 -6.43 16.11
N GLU A 161 0.74 -6.48 17.43
CA GLU A 161 -0.19 -5.80 18.36
C GLU A 161 -0.08 -4.28 18.31
N GLN A 162 1.04 -3.73 17.82
CA GLN A 162 1.27 -2.30 17.72
C GLN A 162 0.60 -1.65 16.50
N GLN A 163 -0.02 -2.43 15.60
CA GLN A 163 -0.64 -1.87 14.40
C GLN A 163 -1.72 -0.81 14.72
N ARG A 164 -2.61 -1.09 15.67
CA ARG A 164 -3.69 -0.17 16.03
C ARG A 164 -3.18 1.16 16.60
N PRO A 165 -2.28 1.20 17.60
CA PRO A 165 -1.74 2.47 18.09
C PRO A 165 -0.92 3.22 17.02
N LEU A 166 -0.13 2.52 16.21
CA LEU A 166 0.63 3.15 15.10
C LEU A 166 -0.29 3.79 14.06
N TRP A 167 -1.40 3.12 13.72
CA TRP A 167 -2.39 3.67 12.81
C TRP A 167 -3.09 4.92 13.38
N GLN A 168 -3.42 4.94 14.66
CA GLN A 168 -4.00 6.15 15.27
C GLN A 168 -3.00 7.30 15.28
N ALA A 169 -1.74 7.04 15.64
CA ALA A 169 -0.68 8.05 15.58
C ALA A 169 -0.46 8.57 14.15
N HIS A 170 -0.54 7.71 13.14
CA HIS A 170 -0.47 8.10 11.72
C HIS A 170 -1.61 9.05 11.35
N ARG A 171 -2.85 8.73 11.72
CA ARG A 171 -4.03 9.59 11.50
C ARG A 171 -3.92 10.93 12.24
N GLU A 172 -3.43 10.93 13.48
CA GLU A 172 -3.20 12.14 14.27
C GLU A 172 -2.18 13.04 13.58
N ARG A 173 -1.05 12.48 13.11
CA ARG A 173 -0.03 13.22 12.34
C ARG A 173 -0.60 13.80 11.04
N LEU A 174 -1.41 13.03 10.31
CA LEU A 174 -2.14 13.53 9.13
C LEU A 174 -3.12 14.67 9.47
N GLY A 175 -3.78 14.61 10.63
CA GLY A 175 -4.70 15.65 11.08
C GLY A 175 -3.99 16.94 11.54
N ALA A 176 -2.73 16.84 11.93
CA ALA A 176 -1.93 17.93 12.46
C ALA A 176 -1.21 18.75 11.37
N ILE A 177 -1.00 18.20 10.17
CA ILE A 177 -0.38 18.96 9.08
C ILE A 177 -1.32 20.02 8.53
N ALA A 178 -0.80 21.22 8.29
CA ALA A 178 -1.52 22.26 7.58
C ALA A 178 -1.52 21.96 6.09
N VAL A 179 -2.70 21.77 5.51
CA VAL A 179 -2.89 21.60 4.05
C VAL A 179 -3.91 22.61 3.53
N THR A 180 -3.69 23.10 2.32
CA THR A 180 -4.69 23.84 1.55
C THR A 180 -5.78 22.90 1.05
N PRO A 181 -6.98 23.41 0.67
CA PRO A 181 -8.02 22.57 0.07
C PRO A 181 -7.53 21.81 -1.17
N ALA A 182 -6.75 22.44 -2.05
CA ALA A 182 -6.20 21.81 -3.25
C ALA A 182 -5.21 20.67 -2.91
N GLU A 183 -4.33 20.87 -1.92
CA GLU A 183 -3.43 19.81 -1.46
C GLU A 183 -4.22 18.64 -0.85
N ALA A 184 -5.25 18.92 -0.06
CA ALA A 184 -6.12 17.90 0.53
C ALA A 184 -6.80 17.05 -0.55
N ASP A 185 -7.29 17.70 -1.62
CA ASP A 185 -7.92 16.99 -2.74
C ASP A 185 -6.91 16.10 -3.48
N VAL A 186 -5.68 16.57 -3.73
CA VAL A 186 -4.60 15.75 -4.33
C VAL A 186 -4.24 14.54 -3.44
N ILE A 187 -4.18 14.71 -2.13
CA ILE A 187 -3.93 13.61 -1.17
C ILE A 187 -5.05 12.56 -1.28
N ILE A 188 -6.31 13.00 -1.30
CA ILE A 188 -7.45 12.10 -1.38
C ILE A 188 -7.51 11.39 -2.73
N ASP A 189 -7.24 12.08 -3.83
CA ASP A 189 -7.22 11.49 -5.17
C ASP A 189 -6.07 10.50 -5.34
N SER A 190 -4.91 10.78 -4.73
CA SER A 190 -3.79 9.82 -4.68
C SER A 190 -4.19 8.54 -3.93
N ALA A 191 -4.94 8.66 -2.83
CA ALA A 191 -5.46 7.49 -2.11
C ALA A 191 -6.46 6.69 -2.97
N LYS A 192 -7.41 7.36 -3.65
CA LYS A 192 -8.35 6.72 -4.58
C LYS A 192 -7.62 6.02 -5.72
N ALA A 193 -6.61 6.66 -6.30
CA ALA A 193 -5.78 6.12 -7.37
C ALA A 193 -5.05 4.85 -6.92
N LEU A 194 -4.54 4.80 -5.69
CA LEU A 194 -3.90 3.58 -5.17
C LEU A 194 -4.88 2.43 -5.06
N PHE A 195 -6.08 2.64 -4.51
CA PHE A 195 -7.08 1.58 -4.42
C PHE A 195 -7.43 1.02 -5.81
N ALA A 196 -7.66 1.89 -6.79
CA ALA A 196 -7.95 1.49 -8.16
C ALA A 196 -6.79 0.71 -8.78
N ALA A 197 -5.55 1.14 -8.54
CA ALA A 197 -4.37 0.46 -9.04
C ALA A 197 -4.13 -0.91 -8.39
N ILE A 198 -4.36 -1.06 -7.07
CA ILE A 198 -4.25 -2.37 -6.39
C ILE A 198 -5.27 -3.37 -6.96
N ALA A 199 -6.50 -2.93 -7.25
CA ALA A 199 -7.48 -3.78 -7.93
C ALA A 199 -7.01 -4.18 -9.33
N ALA A 200 -6.61 -3.21 -10.16
CA ALA A 200 -6.14 -3.48 -11.52
C ALA A 200 -4.87 -4.36 -11.57
N THR A 201 -3.94 -4.19 -10.63
CA THR A 201 -2.79 -5.08 -10.47
C THR A 201 -3.25 -6.49 -10.08
N GLY A 202 -4.28 -6.62 -9.26
CA GLY A 202 -4.87 -7.92 -8.95
C GLY A 202 -5.49 -8.59 -10.17
N ASP A 203 -6.20 -7.85 -11.02
CA ASP A 203 -6.75 -8.35 -12.29
C ASP A 203 -5.64 -8.84 -13.23
N ASP A 204 -4.56 -8.05 -13.39
CA ASP A 204 -3.39 -8.44 -14.20
C ASP A 204 -2.79 -9.79 -13.72
N LEU A 205 -2.68 -9.98 -12.41
CA LEU A 205 -2.09 -11.18 -11.80
C LEU A 205 -2.99 -12.41 -11.93
N LEU A 206 -4.31 -12.26 -11.76
CA LEU A 206 -5.27 -13.36 -11.92
C LEU A 206 -5.30 -13.85 -13.37
N ALA A 207 -5.33 -12.92 -14.33
CA ALA A 207 -5.28 -13.26 -15.76
C ALA A 207 -3.99 -14.01 -16.14
N ALA A 208 -2.85 -13.62 -15.56
CA ALA A 208 -1.57 -14.31 -15.78
C ALA A 208 -1.58 -15.75 -15.20
N GLY A 209 -2.20 -15.95 -14.04
CA GLY A 209 -2.34 -17.26 -13.40
C GLY A 209 -3.20 -18.23 -14.23
N GLU A 210 -4.36 -17.78 -14.72
CA GLU A 210 -5.25 -18.60 -15.57
C GLU A 210 -4.57 -19.05 -16.88
N ALA A 211 -3.77 -18.17 -17.48
CA ALA A 211 -2.99 -18.47 -18.68
C ALA A 211 -1.81 -19.44 -18.44
N ALA A 212 -1.36 -19.60 -17.20
CA ALA A 212 -0.34 -20.58 -16.83
C ALA A 212 -0.94 -21.98 -16.56
N THR A 213 -2.14 -22.04 -15.97
CA THR A 213 -2.85 -23.32 -15.71
C THR A 213 -3.45 -23.95 -16.97
N SER A 214 -3.70 -23.16 -18.01
CA SER A 214 -4.28 -23.62 -19.29
C SER A 214 -3.25 -24.17 -20.29
N ARG A 215 -1.97 -24.25 -19.91
CA ARG A 215 -0.85 -24.76 -20.73
C ARG A 215 -0.36 -26.09 -20.19
#